data_AF-A0A1Y0CGC7-F1
#
_entry.id   AF-A0A1Y0CGC7-F1
#
_cell.length_a   1.000
_cell.length_b   1.000
_cell.length_c   1.000
_cell.angle_alpha   90.00
_cell.angle_beta   90.00
_cell.angle_gamma   90.00
#
_symmetry.space_group_name_H-M   'P 1'
#
loop_
_entity.id
_entity.type
_entity.pdbx_description
1 polymer ?
#
loop_
_entity_poly.entity_id
_entity_poly.type
_entity_poly.pdbx_seq_one_letter_code
_entity_poly.pdbx_strand_id
1 'polypeptide(L)'
;MVMARSIRARLYHSCMAGDDLSEKYLTLPQIADRNHWSLKTARNRQHEANRRRREGQSRPGDLPEPDHYIGRTPLWLVQTIEAWEKQRPGRGAGGGPKPRR
;
A
#
# COMPACT_ATOMS: atom_id res chain seq x y z
N MET A 1 -24.27 0.42 -14.96
CA MET A 1 -24.00 -0.15 -13.62
C MET A 1 -23.19 -1.42 -13.81
N VAL A 2 -21.86 -1.38 -13.62
CA VAL A 2 -21.00 -2.57 -13.80
C VAL A 2 -20.18 -2.74 -12.54
N MET A 3 -20.65 -3.66 -11.69
CA MET A 3 -19.98 -4.10 -10.48
C MET A 3 -18.77 -4.95 -10.88
N ALA A 4 -17.56 -4.40 -10.75
CA ALA A 4 -16.33 -5.11 -11.04
C ALA A 4 -16.02 -6.11 -9.92
N ARG A 5 -16.32 -7.38 -10.22
CA ARG A 5 -15.92 -8.65 -9.60
C ARG A 5 -14.88 -8.57 -8.46
N SER A 6 -15.33 -8.96 -7.27
CA SER A 6 -14.50 -9.36 -6.13
C SER A 6 -13.54 -10.48 -6.52
N ILE A 7 -12.23 -10.18 -6.52
CA ILE A 7 -11.18 -11.19 -6.59
C ILE A 7 -11.00 -11.74 -5.16
N ARG A 8 -11.70 -12.84 -4.88
CA ARG A 8 -11.51 -13.62 -3.65
C ARG A 8 -10.18 -14.37 -3.70
N ALA A 9 -9.26 -13.90 -2.85
CA ALA A 9 -8.26 -14.61 -2.07
C ALA A 9 -7.28 -15.58 -2.78
N ARG A 10 -5.98 -15.24 -2.67
CA ARG A 10 -4.94 -16.25 -2.45
C ARG A 10 -4.83 -16.43 -0.93
N LEU A 11 -5.30 -17.57 -0.44
CA LEU A 11 -5.36 -17.94 0.98
C LEU A 11 -3.97 -17.96 1.63
N TYR A 12 -3.71 -17.00 2.50
CA TYR A 12 -2.86 -17.13 3.70
C TYR A 12 -3.40 -16.24 4.84
N HIS A 13 -4.70 -15.93 4.78
CA HIS A 13 -5.39 -15.08 5.74
C HIS A 13 -6.34 -15.94 6.57
N SER A 14 -6.00 -16.08 7.85
CA SER A 14 -6.86 -16.52 8.95
C SER A 14 -7.35 -17.97 8.94
N CYS A 15 -6.57 -18.88 9.53
CA CYS A 15 -7.15 -20.03 10.23
C CYS A 15 -7.17 -19.84 11.76
N MET A 16 -6.62 -18.74 12.28
CA MET A 16 -6.62 -18.45 13.71
C MET A 16 -6.84 -16.94 13.92
N ALA A 17 -8.04 -16.62 14.46
CA ALA A 17 -8.52 -15.32 14.97
C ALA A 17 -9.03 -14.25 13.97
N GLY A 18 -10.36 -14.13 13.88
CA GLY A 18 -11.10 -12.86 13.76
C GLY A 18 -11.10 -12.15 12.39
N ASP A 19 -12.17 -12.35 11.61
CA ASP A 19 -12.49 -11.57 10.41
C ASP A 19 -12.46 -10.04 10.65
N ASP A 20 -12.72 -9.57 11.88
CA ASP A 20 -12.81 -8.14 12.24
C ASP A 20 -11.53 -7.33 12.02
N LEU A 21 -10.35 -7.94 12.18
CA LEU A 21 -9.08 -7.22 11.99
C LEU A 21 -8.77 -6.97 10.52
N SER A 22 -9.28 -7.81 9.62
CA SER A 22 -9.05 -7.68 8.18
C SER A 22 -9.92 -6.58 7.55
N GLU A 23 -11.09 -6.30 8.13
CA GLU A 23 -11.94 -5.18 7.72
C GLU A 23 -11.33 -3.83 8.08
N LYS A 24 -10.63 -3.77 9.23
CA LYS A 24 -10.05 -2.53 9.75
C LYS A 24 -8.62 -2.28 9.25
N TYR A 25 -7.81 -3.32 9.12
CA TYR A 25 -6.39 -3.23 8.80
C TYR A 25 -6.03 -3.95 7.50
N LEU A 26 -5.12 -3.33 6.76
CA LEU A 26 -4.49 -3.86 5.56
C LEU A 26 -3.03 -4.18 5.82
N THR A 27 -2.63 -5.35 5.35
CA THR A 27 -1.23 -5.76 5.26
C THR A 27 -0.59 -5.23 3.97
N LEU A 28 0.75 -5.21 3.93
CA LEU A 28 1.49 -4.79 2.73
C LEU A 28 1.11 -5.57 1.45
N PRO A 29 0.92 -6.91 1.49
CA PRO A 29 0.41 -7.65 0.33
C PRO A 29 -0.97 -7.19 -0.14
N GLN A 30 -1.91 -6.94 0.77
CA GLN A 30 -3.25 -6.45 0.42
C GLN A 30 -3.20 -5.05 -0.21
N ILE A 31 -2.34 -4.16 0.31
CA ILE A 31 -2.10 -2.85 -0.30
C ILE A 31 -1.51 -3.00 -1.71
N ALA A 32 -0.61 -3.97 -1.91
CA ALA A 32 -0.02 -4.26 -3.21
C ALA A 32 -1.07 -4.72 -4.22
N ASP A 33 -1.92 -5.68 -3.82
CA ASP A 33 -3.00 -6.18 -4.66
C ASP A 33 -4.01 -5.07 -5.01
N ARG A 34 -4.41 -4.26 -4.01
CA ARG A 34 -5.31 -3.10 -4.18
C ARG A 34 -4.76 -2.07 -5.18
N ASN A 35 -3.46 -1.83 -5.15
CA ASN A 35 -2.79 -0.87 -6.02
C ASN A 35 -2.24 -1.49 -7.32
N HIS A 36 -2.51 -2.78 -7.57
CA HIS A 36 -1.97 -3.54 -8.69
C HIS A 36 -0.43 -3.48 -8.81
N TRP A 37 0.28 -3.54 -7.68
CA TRP A 37 1.73 -3.67 -7.64
C TRP A 37 2.15 -5.10 -7.37
N SER A 38 3.35 -5.45 -7.85
CA SER A 38 4.00 -6.65 -7.34
C SER A 38 4.33 -6.49 -5.85
N LEU A 39 4.30 -7.59 -5.10
CA LEU A 39 4.70 -7.59 -3.69
C LEU A 39 6.13 -7.08 -3.49
N LYS A 40 7.03 -7.38 -4.43
CA LYS A 40 8.41 -6.86 -4.44
C LYS A 40 8.42 -5.33 -4.55
N THR A 41 7.61 -4.77 -5.43
CA THR A 41 7.47 -3.31 -5.59
C THR A 41 6.93 -2.67 -4.32
N ALA A 42 5.94 -3.28 -3.66
CA ALA A 42 5.41 -2.78 -2.40
C ALA A 42 6.46 -2.78 -1.28
N ARG A 43 7.23 -3.87 -1.15
CA ARG A 43 8.36 -3.97 -0.20
C ARG A 43 9.42 -2.90 -0.46
N ASN A 44 9.83 -2.71 -1.71
CA ASN A 44 10.80 -1.68 -2.07
C ASN A 44 10.28 -0.29 -1.71
N ARG A 45 9.02 0.01 -2.00
CA ARG A 45 8.40 1.29 -1.65
C ARG A 45 8.32 1.52 -0.14
N GLN A 46 7.98 0.49 0.62
CA GLN A 46 7.98 0.58 2.08
C GLN A 46 9.39 0.81 2.62
N HIS A 47 10.38 0.07 2.11
CA HIS A 47 11.78 0.25 2.50
C HIS A 47 12.28 1.67 2.16
N GLU A 48 11.99 2.18 0.97
CA GLU A 48 12.32 3.55 0.58
C GLU A 48 11.63 4.59 1.47
N ALA A 49 10.34 4.40 1.77
CA ALA A 49 9.60 5.30 2.66
C ALA A 49 10.23 5.31 4.06
N ASN A 50 10.55 4.14 4.62
CA ASN A 50 11.22 4.01 5.92
C ASN A 50 12.60 4.67 5.92
N ARG A 51 13.38 4.47 4.84
CA ARG A 51 14.68 5.12 4.68
C ARG A 51 14.54 6.65 4.62
N ARG A 52 13.64 7.16 3.77
CA ARG A 52 13.38 8.61 3.63
C ARG A 52 12.91 9.23 4.94
N ARG A 53 12.06 8.53 5.72
CA ARG A 53 11.68 8.98 7.07
C ARG A 53 12.87 9.11 8.00
N ARG A 54 13.77 8.11 8.02
CA ARG A 54 15.02 8.17 8.82
C ARG A 54 15.92 9.33 8.40
N GLU A 55 15.91 9.66 7.11
CA GLU A 55 16.68 10.77 6.52
C GLU A 55 15.96 12.13 6.61
N GLY A 56 14.72 12.19 7.12
CA GLY A 56 13.89 13.41 7.17
C GLY A 56 13.35 13.88 5.82
N GLN A 57 13.40 13.05 4.78
CA GLN A 57 13.04 13.38 3.39
C GLN A 57 11.73 12.71 2.93
N SER A 58 10.74 12.60 3.81
CA SER A 58 9.44 11.98 3.51
C SER A 58 8.72 12.71 2.38
N ARG A 59 8.25 11.96 1.37
CA ARG A 59 7.51 12.53 0.22
C ARG A 59 6.02 12.24 0.36
N PRO A 60 5.14 13.12 -0.16
CA PRO A 60 3.69 12.88 -0.16
C PRO A 60 3.27 11.64 -0.98
N GLY A 61 4.12 11.14 -1.88
CA GLY A 61 3.86 9.91 -2.65
C GLY A 61 4.39 8.61 -2.01
N ASP A 62 5.13 8.71 -0.90
CA ASP A 62 5.65 7.56 -0.15
C ASP A 62 4.50 6.85 0.57
N LEU A 63 4.61 5.54 0.83
CA LEU A 63 3.64 4.84 1.66
C LEU A 63 3.48 5.57 3.01
N PRO A 64 2.30 5.56 3.65
CA PRO A 64 2.14 6.11 5.00
C PRO A 64 2.87 5.25 6.04
N GLU A 65 3.03 5.80 7.25
CA GLU A 65 3.58 5.04 8.38
C GLU A 65 2.61 3.91 8.77
N PRO A 66 3.11 2.73 9.17
CA PRO A 66 2.23 1.68 9.67
C PRO A 66 1.54 2.11 10.96
N ASP A 67 0.21 2.06 10.98
CA ASP A 67 -0.61 2.39 12.15
C ASP A 67 -0.44 1.36 13.28
N HIS A 68 -0.19 0.10 12.92
CA HIS A 68 0.00 -0.98 13.88
C HIS A 68 1.05 -1.98 13.39
N TYR A 69 1.57 -2.77 14.32
CA TYR A 69 2.39 -3.94 14.01
C TYR A 69 1.77 -5.18 14.65
N ILE A 70 1.72 -6.29 13.92
CA ILE A 70 1.52 -7.63 14.48
C ILE A 70 2.84 -8.37 14.35
N GLY A 71 3.54 -8.51 15.47
CA GLY A 71 4.92 -9.01 15.48
C GLY A 71 5.84 -8.15 14.63
N ARG A 72 6.32 -8.70 13.50
CA ARG A 72 7.17 -7.98 12.52
C ARG A 72 6.39 -7.49 11.29
N THR A 73 5.09 -7.79 11.23
CA THR A 73 4.26 -7.44 10.08
C THR A 73 3.64 -6.07 10.31
N PRO A 74 3.96 -5.06 9.48
CA PRO A 74 3.32 -3.76 9.52
C PRO A 74 1.88 -3.85 9.01
N LEU A 75 0.99 -3.11 9.67
CA LEU A 75 -0.41 -2.96 9.33
C LEU A 75 -0.75 -1.49 9.16
N TRP A 76 -1.65 -1.22 8.22
CA TRP A 76 -2.20 0.10 7.97
C TRP A 76 -3.71 0.05 8.11
N LEU A 77 -4.31 1.11 8.61
CA LEU A 77 -5.76 1.24 8.56
C LEU A 77 -6.22 1.40 7.11
N VAL A 78 -7.38 0.82 6.79
CA VAL A 78 -8.02 1.04 5.48
C VAL A 78 -8.20 2.53 5.21
N GLN A 79 -8.64 3.29 6.22
CA GLN A 79 -8.84 4.75 6.14
C GLN A 79 -7.53 5.51 5.85
N THR A 80 -6.41 5.10 6.46
CA THR A 80 -5.09 5.69 6.23
C THR A 80 -4.65 5.47 4.78
N ILE A 81 -4.85 4.27 4.24
CA ILE A 81 -4.53 3.96 2.85
C ILE A 81 -5.45 4.70 1.88
N GLU A 82 -6.73 4.85 2.19
CA GLU A 82 -7.66 5.63 1.36
C GLU A 82 -7.33 7.12 1.32
N ALA A 83 -7.00 7.71 2.47
CA ALA A 83 -6.56 9.10 2.53
C ALA A 83 -5.27 9.28 1.72
N TRP A 84 -4.33 8.34 1.85
CA TRP A 84 -3.09 8.35 1.09
C TRP A 84 -3.32 8.19 -0.42
N GLU A 85 -4.17 7.26 -0.85
CA GLU A 85 -4.52 7.06 -2.27
C GLU A 85 -5.10 8.33 -2.89
N LYS A 86 -5.92 9.08 -2.14
CA LYS A 86 -6.49 10.37 -2.55
C LYS A 86 -5.44 11.49 -2.64
N GLN A 87 -4.52 11.55 -1.68
CA GLN A 87 -3.46 12.56 -1.63
C GLN A 87 -2.31 12.26 -2.60
N ARG A 88 -2.26 11.04 -3.11
CA ARG A 88 -1.16 10.59 -3.93
C ARG A 88 -1.09 11.41 -5.22
N PRO A 89 0.04 12.08 -5.49
CA PRO A 89 0.23 12.71 -6.79
C PRO A 89 0.20 11.61 -7.85
N GLY A 90 -0.81 11.66 -8.72
CA GLY A 90 -0.95 10.72 -9.83
C GLY A 90 0.35 10.66 -10.64
N ARG A 91 0.67 9.48 -11.19
CA ARG A 91 1.72 9.33 -12.23
C ARG A 91 1.28 10.10 -13.47
N GLY A 92 1.49 11.42 -13.47
CA GLY A 92 1.03 12.30 -14.54
C GLY A 92 1.57 13.74 -14.51
N ALA A 93 2.23 14.17 -13.43
CA ALA A 93 2.70 15.56 -13.32
C ALA A 93 4.17 15.81 -13.76
N GLY A 94 4.93 14.82 -14.25
CA GLY A 94 6.35 15.08 -14.56
C GLY A 94 7.15 13.99 -15.28
N GLY A 95 6.50 13.11 -16.04
CA GLY A 95 7.17 11.98 -16.68
C GLY A 95 6.59 11.63 -18.04
N GLY A 96 6.40 12.63 -18.92
CA GLY A 96 6.25 12.32 -20.34
C GLY A 96 7.45 11.51 -20.83
N PRO A 97 7.31 10.66 -21.86
CA PRO A 97 8.44 9.94 -22.44
C PRO A 97 9.56 10.94 -22.74
N LYS A 98 10.77 10.69 -22.22
CA LYS A 98 11.95 11.46 -22.62
C LYS A 98 12.03 11.37 -24.15
N PRO A 99 12.09 12.50 -24.89
CA PRO A 99 12.20 12.44 -26.34
C PRO A 99 13.40 11.58 -26.69
N ARG A 100 13.15 10.49 -27.43
CA ARG A 100 14.22 9.68 -28.01
C ARG A 100 14.77 10.52 -29.15
N ARG A 101 15.95 11.11 -28.94
CA ARG A 101 16.74 11.72 -30.01
C ARG A 101 17.41 10.62 -30.83
#